data_AF-A0A7D7ZS12-F1
#
_entry.id   AF-A0A7D7ZS12-F1
#
_cell.length_a   1.000
_cell.length_b   1.000
_cell.length_c   1.000
_cell.angle_alpha   90.00
_cell.angle_beta   90.00
_cell.angle_gamma   90.00
#
_symmetry.space_group_name_H-M   'P 1'
#
loop_
_entity.id
_entity.type
_entity.pdbx_description
1 polymer ?
#
loop_
_entity_poly.entity_id
_entity_poly.type
_entity_poly.pdbx_seq_one_letter_code
_entity_poly.pdbx_strand_id
1 'polypeptide(L)'
;MRLLSTQLISMVFIGFLLINNVAAKKDRYEYEDCLLEHLDHAKLDVASRFIAEACEENYGSGPSKSIMSNERRYNECLLDHMVGVESVDAVIRIRRACERKHR
;
A
#
# COMPACT_ATOMS: atom_id res chain seq x y z
N MET A 1 -16.91 19.67 -42.96
CA MET A 1 -15.73 19.84 -42.07
C MET A 1 -16.07 19.87 -40.58
N ARG A 2 -17.15 20.51 -40.10
CA ARG A 2 -17.48 20.56 -38.65
C ARG A 2 -17.82 19.20 -37.98
N LEU A 3 -18.28 18.21 -38.76
CA LEU A 3 -18.63 16.85 -38.28
C LEU A 3 -17.41 15.94 -38.02
N LEU A 4 -16.28 16.15 -38.69
CA LEU A 4 -15.05 15.39 -38.41
C LEU A 4 -14.41 15.84 -37.10
N SER A 5 -14.48 17.15 -36.80
CA SER A 5 -13.92 17.71 -35.57
C SER A 5 -14.64 17.22 -34.32
N THR A 6 -15.97 17.07 -34.34
CA THR A 6 -16.73 16.54 -33.20
C THR A 6 -16.51 15.04 -32.96
N GLN A 7 -16.31 14.25 -34.02
CA GLN A 7 -15.96 12.82 -33.89
C GLN A 7 -14.57 12.61 -33.28
N LEU A 8 -13.58 13.42 -33.69
CA LEU A 8 -12.23 13.39 -33.13
C LEU A 8 -12.21 13.77 -31.65
N ILE A 9 -12.98 14.79 -31.25
CA ILE A 9 -13.11 15.20 -29.84
C ILE A 9 -13.74 14.09 -28.98
N SER A 10 -14.75 13.38 -29.52
CA SER A 10 -15.41 12.28 -28.81
C SER A 10 -14.50 11.06 -28.61
N MET A 11 -13.66 10.71 -29.59
CA MET A 11 -12.69 9.62 -29.43
C MET A 11 -11.58 9.94 -28.43
N VAL A 12 -11.13 11.20 -28.35
CA VAL A 12 -10.12 11.64 -27.37
C VAL A 12 -10.66 11.56 -25.93
N PHE A 13 -11.93 11.91 -25.71
CA PHE A 13 -12.57 11.80 -24.40
C PHE A 13 -12.73 10.34 -23.92
N ILE A 14 -13.06 9.42 -24.82
CA ILE A 14 -13.18 7.99 -24.49
C ILE A 14 -11.80 7.39 -24.21
N GLY A 15 -10.76 7.80 -24.95
CA GLY A 15 -9.38 7.39 -24.70
C GLY A 15 -8.87 7.81 -23.31
N PHE A 16 -9.22 9.01 -22.84
CA PHE A 16 -8.78 9.53 -21.55
C PHE A 16 -9.39 8.77 -20.34
N LEU A 17 -10.62 8.25 -20.46
CA LEU A 17 -11.30 7.52 -19.39
C LEU A 17 -10.71 6.11 -19.14
N LEU A 18 -10.11 5.48 -20.15
CA LEU A 18 -9.52 4.14 -20.02
C LEU A 18 -8.19 4.12 -19.28
N ILE A 19 -7.43 5.23 -19.29
CA ILE A 19 -6.09 5.30 -18.68
C ILE A 19 -6.18 5.37 -17.14
N ASN A 20 -7.19 6.05 -16.61
CA ASN A 20 -7.35 6.24 -15.16
C ASN A 20 -7.66 4.94 -14.38
N ASN A 21 -8.19 3.91 -15.05
CA ASN A 21 -8.51 2.62 -14.41
C ASN A 21 -7.27 1.75 -14.14
N VAL A 22 -6.13 2.02 -14.82
CA VAL A 22 -4.92 1.21 -14.69
C VAL A 22 -4.22 1.45 -13.34
N ALA A 23 -4.16 2.70 -12.89
CA ALA A 23 -3.51 3.06 -11.62
C ALA A 23 -4.19 2.42 -10.41
N ALA A 24 -5.52 2.51 -10.33
CA ALA A 24 -6.31 1.92 -9.24
C ALA A 24 -6.36 0.38 -9.26
N LYS A 25 -5.99 -0.26 -10.38
CA LYS A 25 -5.80 -1.72 -10.42
C LYS A 25 -4.42 -2.11 -9.91
N LYS A 26 -3.37 -1.39 -10.34
CA LYS A 26 -1.99 -1.63 -9.92
C LYS A 26 -1.84 -1.57 -8.38
N ASP A 27 -2.41 -0.54 -7.76
CA ASP A 27 -2.30 -0.33 -6.30
C ASP A 27 -2.98 -1.46 -5.50
N ARG A 28 -4.12 -1.96 -5.99
CA ARG A 28 -4.80 -3.11 -5.36
C ARG A 28 -3.96 -4.39 -5.40
N TYR A 29 -3.27 -4.64 -6.51
CA TYR A 29 -2.38 -5.80 -6.60
C TYR A 29 -1.19 -5.66 -5.66
N GLU A 30 -0.56 -4.48 -5.57
CA GLU A 30 0.56 -4.26 -4.65
C GLU A 30 0.17 -4.42 -3.18
N TYR A 31 -1.04 -3.99 -2.81
CA TYR A 31 -1.59 -4.21 -1.48
C TYR A 31 -1.81 -5.71 -1.19
N GLU A 32 -2.49 -6.42 -2.10
CA GLU A 32 -2.75 -7.86 -1.95
C GLU A 32 -1.45 -8.67 -1.88
N ASP A 33 -0.48 -8.34 -2.73
CA ASP A 33 0.86 -8.94 -2.74
C ASP A 33 1.58 -8.72 -1.41
N CYS A 34 1.53 -7.50 -0.86
CA CYS A 34 2.12 -7.18 0.45
C CYS A 34 1.53 -8.03 1.58
N LEU A 35 0.19 -8.18 1.59
CA LEU A 35 -0.49 -9.00 2.59
C LEU A 35 -0.07 -10.47 2.47
N LEU A 36 -0.06 -11.02 1.25
CA LEU A 36 0.32 -12.42 1.01
C LEU A 36 1.77 -12.68 1.43
N GLU A 37 2.68 -11.76 1.12
CA GLU A 37 4.10 -11.89 1.46
C GLU A 37 4.33 -11.92 2.98
N HIS A 38 3.65 -11.07 3.74
CA HIS A 38 3.98 -10.86 5.16
C HIS A 38 3.03 -11.57 6.14
N LEU A 39 1.79 -11.88 5.73
CA LEU A 39 0.82 -12.55 6.63
C LEU A 39 0.86 -14.08 6.55
N ASP A 40 1.45 -14.70 5.50
CA ASP A 40 1.49 -16.16 5.33
C ASP A 40 2.13 -16.90 6.53
N HIS A 41 2.99 -16.21 7.27
CA HIS A 41 3.68 -16.76 8.46
C HIS A 41 3.39 -15.97 9.74
N ALA A 42 2.33 -15.16 9.77
CA ALA A 42 1.95 -14.44 10.97
C ALA A 42 1.43 -15.42 12.04
N LYS A 43 1.99 -15.32 13.25
CA LYS A 43 1.68 -16.24 14.37
C LYS A 43 0.92 -15.58 15.51
N LEU A 44 0.75 -14.26 15.45
CA LEU A 44 0.12 -13.47 16.50
C LEU A 44 -0.74 -12.36 15.88
N ASP A 45 -2.03 -12.33 16.22
CA ASP A 45 -3.00 -11.38 15.64
C ASP A 45 -2.59 -9.91 15.78
N VAL A 46 -1.92 -9.58 16.89
CA VAL A 46 -1.42 -8.21 17.11
C VAL A 46 -0.33 -7.85 16.10
N ALA A 47 0.56 -8.79 15.75
CA ALA A 47 1.57 -8.58 14.72
C ALA A 47 0.90 -8.49 13.34
N SER A 48 -0.06 -9.38 13.05
CA SER A 48 -0.84 -9.38 11.81
C SER A 48 -1.53 -8.03 11.57
N ARG A 49 -2.07 -7.40 12.63
CA ARG A 49 -2.70 -6.09 12.53
C ARG A 49 -1.70 -5.00 12.11
N PHE A 50 -0.50 -4.99 12.69
CA PHE A 50 0.53 -4.02 12.31
C PHE A 50 1.02 -4.25 10.88
N ILE A 51 1.14 -5.51 10.44
CA ILE A 51 1.49 -5.85 9.06
C ILE A 51 0.42 -5.33 8.09
N ALA A 52 -0.85 -5.60 8.38
CA ALA A 52 -1.96 -5.17 7.52
C ALA A 52 -2.06 -3.64 7.43
N GLU A 53 -1.89 -2.93 8.55
CA GLU A 53 -1.85 -1.46 8.60
C GLU A 53 -0.67 -0.90 7.79
N ALA A 54 0.52 -1.48 7.92
CA ALA A 54 1.69 -1.08 7.14
C ALA A 54 1.51 -1.30 5.63
N CYS A 55 0.88 -2.42 5.22
CA CYS A 55 0.54 -2.67 3.82
C CYS A 55 -0.50 -1.68 3.29
N GLU A 56 -1.55 -1.38 4.06
CA GLU A 56 -2.58 -0.41 3.68
C GLU A 56 -2.00 0.98 3.52
N GLU A 57 -1.17 1.42 4.46
CA GLU A 57 -0.52 2.71 4.38
C GLU A 57 0.39 2.79 3.14
N ASN A 58 1.27 1.80 2.94
CA ASN A 58 2.25 1.85 1.85
C ASN A 58 1.66 1.65 0.44
N TYR A 59 0.62 0.82 0.30
CA TYR A 59 0.12 0.34 -1.00
C TYR A 59 -1.39 0.47 -1.20
N GLY A 60 -2.14 0.87 -0.17
CA GLY A 60 -3.59 1.01 -0.23
C GLY A 60 -4.08 2.01 -1.28
N SER A 61 -5.27 1.75 -1.80
CA SER A 61 -5.91 2.59 -2.82
C SER A 61 -6.59 3.81 -2.19
N GLY A 62 -5.80 4.81 -1.80
CA GLY A 62 -6.30 6.05 -1.18
C GLY A 62 -5.76 7.34 -1.82
N PRO A 63 -6.43 8.49 -1.63
CA PRO A 63 -5.94 9.80 -2.11
C PRO A 63 -4.63 10.26 -1.44
N SER A 64 -4.15 9.52 -0.45
CA SER A 64 -2.94 9.80 0.34
C SER A 64 -1.70 9.11 -0.21
N LYS A 65 -1.46 9.20 -1.52
CA LYS A 65 -0.27 8.61 -2.16
C LYS A 65 1.03 9.37 -1.88
N SER A 66 0.99 10.34 -0.97
CA SER A 66 2.16 11.07 -0.49
C SER A 66 2.46 10.67 0.95
N ILE A 67 2.73 9.39 1.18
CA ILE A 67 3.39 8.96 2.40
C ILE A 67 4.75 9.64 2.48
N MET A 68 5.04 10.26 3.62
CA MET A 68 6.35 10.82 3.87
C MET A 68 7.39 9.70 3.85
N SER A 69 8.58 9.97 3.30
CA SER A 69 9.62 8.93 3.15
C SER A 69 10.01 8.23 4.46
N ASN A 70 9.86 8.91 5.59
CA ASN A 70 10.15 8.39 6.92
C ASN A 70 9.05 7.42 7.40
N GLU A 71 7.79 7.74 7.09
CA GLU A 71 6.64 6.89 7.34
C GLU A 71 6.70 5.59 6.54
N ARG A 72 7.05 5.68 5.25
CA ARG A 72 7.30 4.50 4.42
C ARG A 72 8.35 3.56 5.04
N ARG A 73 9.47 4.14 5.49
CA ARG A 73 10.56 3.38 6.13
C ARG A 73 10.15 2.76 7.46
N TYR A 74 9.31 3.45 8.23
CA TYR A 74 8.74 2.90 9.45
C TYR A 74 7.91 1.64 9.14
N ASN A 75 7.03 1.73 8.14
CA ASN A 75 6.20 0.61 7.70
C ASN A 75 7.03 -0.55 7.13
N GLU A 76 8.03 -0.27 6.29
CA GLU A 76 8.98 -1.29 5.80
C GLU A 76 9.70 -1.99 6.95
N CYS A 77 10.14 -1.26 7.99
CA CYS A 77 10.76 -1.85 9.18
C CYS A 77 9.79 -2.77 9.95
N LEU A 78 8.50 -2.45 10.03
CA LEU A 78 7.51 -3.33 10.65
C LEU A 78 7.33 -4.62 9.84
N LEU A 79 7.19 -4.49 8.52
CA LEU A 79 7.02 -5.60 7.60
C LEU A 79 8.20 -6.60 7.69
N ASP A 80 9.43 -6.10 7.72
CA ASP A 80 10.65 -6.93 7.83
C ASP A 80 10.77 -7.74 9.14
N HIS A 81 10.11 -7.32 10.21
CA HIS A 81 10.39 -7.81 11.56
C HIS A 81 9.20 -8.38 12.32
N MET A 82 7.96 -8.11 11.88
CA MET A 82 6.75 -8.60 12.56
C MET A 82 6.37 -10.03 12.16
N VAL A 83 6.86 -10.52 11.02
CA VAL A 83 6.55 -11.88 10.52
C VAL A 83 7.06 -12.93 11.50
N GLY A 84 6.19 -13.88 11.85
CA GLY A 84 6.54 -14.97 12.75
C GLY A 84 6.72 -14.59 14.23
N VAL A 85 6.47 -13.35 14.63
CA VAL A 85 6.55 -12.94 16.04
C VAL A 85 5.40 -13.57 16.84
N GLU A 86 5.73 -14.26 17.93
CA GLU A 86 4.76 -15.01 18.75
C GLU A 86 4.41 -14.32 20.08
N SER A 87 5.10 -13.21 20.43
CA SER A 87 4.94 -12.52 21.72
C SER A 87 4.51 -11.07 21.56
N VAL A 88 3.50 -10.66 22.33
CA VAL A 88 3.04 -9.27 22.39
C VAL A 88 4.15 -8.33 22.87
N ASP A 89 4.98 -8.74 23.84
CA ASP A 89 6.10 -7.93 24.31
C ASP A 89 7.14 -7.70 23.19
N ALA A 90 7.43 -8.74 22.40
CA ALA A 90 8.32 -8.64 21.25
C ALA A 90 7.75 -7.68 20.19
N VAL A 91 6.45 -7.78 19.86
CA VAL A 91 5.77 -6.83 18.96
C VAL A 91 5.93 -5.39 19.44
N ILE A 92 5.70 -5.13 20.73
CA ILE A 92 5.81 -3.78 21.30
C ILE A 92 7.26 -3.26 21.19
N ARG A 93 8.25 -4.11 21.46
CA ARG A 93 9.67 -3.73 21.37
C ARG A 93 10.10 -3.45 19.93
N ILE A 94 9.71 -4.29 18.98
CA ILE A 94 9.98 -4.13 17.56
C ILE A 94 9.36 -2.82 17.06
N ARG A 95 8.06 -2.62 17.33
CA ARG A 95 7.37 -1.38 16.97
C ARG A 95 8.11 -0.15 17.49
N ARG A 96 8.43 -0.11 18.78
CA ARG A 96 9.17 1.02 19.39
C ARG A 96 10.56 1.20 18.78
N ALA A 97 11.22 0.12 18.36
CA ALA A 97 12.52 0.20 17.70
C ALA A 97 12.42 0.81 16.30
N CYS A 98 11.41 0.40 15.51
CA CYS A 98 11.12 1.01 14.21
C CYS A 98 10.72 2.48 14.35
N GLU A 99 9.88 2.83 15.33
CA GLU A 99 9.49 4.21 15.63
C GLU A 99 10.76 5.05 15.86
N ARG A 100 11.63 4.69 16.81
CA ARG A 100 12.86 5.47 17.11
C ARG A 100 13.81 5.63 15.92
N LYS A 101 13.79 4.71 14.96
CA LYS A 101 14.71 4.72 13.82
C LYS A 101 14.20 5.63 12.69
N HIS A 102 12.88 5.82 12.59
CA HIS A 102 12.25 6.39 11.40
C HIS A 102 11.22 7.50 11.68
N ARG A 103 10.74 7.70 12.91
CA ARG A 103 9.83 8.79 13.32
C ARG A 103 10.44 9.58 14.48
#